data_AF-A0A2E5LPN3-F1
#
_entry.id   AF-A0A2E5LPN3-F1
#
_cell.length_a   1.000
_cell.length_b   1.000
_cell.length_c   1.000
_cell.angle_alpha   90.00
_cell.angle_beta   90.00
_cell.angle_gamma   90.00
#
_symmetry.space_group_name_H-M   'P 1'
#
loop_
_entity.id
_entity.type
_entity.pdbx_description
1 polymer ?
#
loop_
_entity_poly.entity_id
_entity_poly.type
_entity_poly.pdbx_seq_one_letter_code
_entity_poly.pdbx_strand_id
1 'polypeptide(L)'
;MNWEAISAIGEITGALAVVITLGYFGIQARAAREAAADTNRLHRSNGVREIMLASIANTEIRQALEKGLGTSPLHDMFSKELGISKDEAFIMHWTMLAWFWLHWGQYASTITKKDIEELTGVVQIFYNNPGVQLVWNNSPFAKPALENDFVDFIEEIISPTDISN
;
A
#
# COMPACT_ATOMS: atom_id res chain seq x y z
N MET A 1 -26.60 59.84 17.01
CA MET A 1 -26.19 58.46 16.63
C MET A 1 -24.85 58.56 15.94
N ASN A 2 -23.81 57.88 16.46
CA ASN A 2 -22.45 58.05 15.95
C ASN A 2 -22.21 57.09 14.77
N TRP A 3 -22.58 57.56 13.57
CA TRP A 3 -22.59 56.75 12.33
C TRP A 3 -21.20 56.21 11.97
N GLU A 4 -20.13 56.95 12.28
CA GLU A 4 -18.74 56.53 12.09
C GLU A 4 -18.39 55.29 12.94
N ALA A 5 -18.83 55.26 14.21
CA ALA A 5 -18.59 54.12 15.08
C ALA A 5 -19.31 52.85 14.59
N ILE A 6 -20.52 53.00 14.04
CA ILE A 6 -21.28 51.89 13.45
C ILE A 6 -20.58 51.38 12.19
N SER A 7 -20.07 52.27 11.33
CA SER A 7 -19.29 51.91 10.14
C SER A 7 -18.01 51.15 10.50
N ALA A 8 -17.25 51.67 11.47
CA ALA A 8 -16.01 51.04 11.92
C ALA A 8 -16.24 49.64 12.51
N ILE A 9 -17.32 49.44 13.28
CA ILE A 9 -17.69 48.11 13.79
C ILE A 9 -18.04 47.17 12.64
N GLY A 10 -18.78 47.65 11.64
CA GLY A 10 -19.13 46.88 10.44
C GLY A 10 -17.90 46.45 9.64
N GLU A 11 -16.92 47.35 9.48
CA GLU A 11 -15.65 47.06 8.79
C GLU A 11 -14.81 46.03 9.53
N ILE A 12 -14.64 46.18 10.85
CA ILE A 12 -13.88 45.23 11.67
C ILE A 12 -14.56 43.86 11.66
N THR A 13 -15.89 43.83 11.79
CA THR A 13 -16.66 42.58 11.77
C THR A 13 -16.57 41.89 10.41
N GLY A 14 -16.68 42.66 9.31
CA GLY A 14 -16.53 42.16 7.95
C GLY A 14 -15.13 41.61 7.68
N ALA A 15 -14.08 42.35 8.09
CA ALA A 15 -12.70 41.89 7.97
C ALA A 15 -12.45 40.60 8.77
N LEU A 16 -12.96 40.52 10.00
CA LEU A 16 -12.86 39.32 10.83
C LEU A 16 -13.57 38.13 10.19
N ALA A 17 -14.78 38.33 9.66
CA ALA A 17 -15.51 37.29 8.95
C ALA A 17 -14.72 36.76 7.74
N VAL A 18 -14.12 37.65 6.95
CA VAL A 18 -13.27 37.26 5.81
C VAL A 18 -12.07 36.44 6.27
N VAL A 19 -11.36 36.85 7.33
CA VAL A 19 -10.21 36.10 7.85
C VAL A 19 -10.62 34.70 8.31
N ILE A 20 -11.75 34.57 9.02
CA ILE A 20 -12.27 33.28 9.47
C ILE A 20 -12.63 32.40 8.26
N THR A 21 -13.32 32.96 7.25
CA THR A 21 -13.69 32.22 6.04
C THR A 21 -12.46 31.75 5.27
N LEU A 22 -11.44 32.60 5.11
CA LEU A 22 -10.19 32.21 4.45
C LEU A 22 -9.44 31.12 5.23
N GLY A 23 -9.42 31.20 6.56
CA GLY A 23 -8.87 30.15 7.43
C GLY A 23 -9.59 28.82 7.24
N TYR A 24 -10.92 28.83 7.28
CA TYR A 24 -11.75 27.65 7.02
C TYR A 24 -11.52 27.08 5.62
N PHE A 25 -11.49 27.93 4.59
CA PHE A 25 -11.24 27.52 3.21
C PHE A 25 -9.85 26.89 3.05
N GLY A 26 -8.83 27.45 3.71
CA GLY A 26 -7.49 26.87 3.74
C GLY A 26 -7.46 25.45 4.33
N ILE A 27 -8.17 25.24 5.45
CA ILE A 27 -8.30 23.91 6.07
C ILE A 27 -9.05 22.96 5.12
N GLN A 28 -10.16 23.39 4.54
CA GLN A 28 -10.96 22.59 3.62
C GLN A 28 -10.16 22.21 2.36
N ALA A 29 -9.41 23.15 1.78
CA ALA A 29 -8.58 22.89 0.60
C ALA A 29 -7.44 21.89 0.89
N ARG A 30 -6.86 21.94 2.11
CA ARG A 30 -5.88 20.93 2.55
C ARG A 30 -6.51 19.55 2.66
N ALA A 31 -7.64 19.43 3.37
CA ALA A 31 -8.34 18.16 3.52
C ALA A 31 -8.78 17.56 2.17
N ALA A 32 -9.27 18.40 1.25
CA ALA A 32 -9.63 17.97 -0.10
C ALA A 32 -8.42 17.45 -0.90
N ARG A 33 -7.26 18.08 -0.75
CA ARG A 33 -6.02 17.64 -1.40
C ARG A 33 -5.55 16.28 -0.85
N GLU A 34 -5.60 16.09 0.46
CA GLU A 34 -5.26 14.82 1.11
C GLU A 34 -6.20 13.69 0.66
N ALA A 35 -7.52 13.93 0.66
CA ALA A 35 -8.51 12.97 0.16
C ALA A 35 -8.32 12.63 -1.33
N ALA A 36 -7.98 13.62 -2.16
CA ALA A 36 -7.68 13.38 -3.57
C ALA A 36 -6.39 12.56 -3.77
N ALA A 37 -5.36 12.80 -2.94
CA ALA A 37 -4.13 12.02 -2.98
C ALA A 37 -4.36 10.56 -2.59
N ASP A 38 -5.21 10.32 -1.58
CA ASP A 38 -5.59 8.98 -1.15
C ASP A 38 -6.44 8.26 -2.21
N THR A 39 -7.40 8.95 -2.81
CA THR A 39 -8.19 8.43 -3.95
C THR A 39 -7.29 8.06 -5.12
N ASN A 40 -6.29 8.88 -5.45
CA ASN A 40 -5.33 8.55 -6.49
C ASN A 40 -4.47 7.33 -6.15
N ARG A 41 -4.08 7.15 -4.87
CA ARG A 41 -3.39 5.93 -4.41
C ARG A 41 -4.27 4.71 -4.60
N LEU A 42 -5.55 4.79 -4.24
CA LEU A 42 -6.53 3.71 -4.44
C LEU A 42 -6.74 3.39 -5.93
N HIS A 43 -6.83 4.39 -6.80
CA HIS A 43 -6.95 4.14 -8.25
C HIS A 43 -5.71 3.44 -8.83
N ARG A 44 -4.51 3.84 -8.40
CA ARG A 44 -3.27 3.14 -8.80
C ARG A 44 -3.26 1.69 -8.30
N SER A 45 -3.73 1.45 -7.07
CA SER A 45 -3.92 0.10 -6.52
C SER A 45 -4.80 -0.77 -7.39
N ASN A 46 -5.97 -0.24 -7.75
CA ASN A 46 -6.93 -0.95 -8.57
C ASN A 46 -6.36 -1.27 -9.95
N GLY A 47 -5.67 -0.32 -10.60
CA GLY A 47 -5.04 -0.57 -11.90
C GLY A 47 -3.95 -1.65 -11.84
N VAL A 48 -3.11 -1.63 -10.80
CA VAL A 48 -2.08 -2.65 -10.56
C VAL A 48 -2.73 -4.03 -10.35
N ARG A 49 -3.78 -4.11 -9.54
CA ARG A 49 -4.58 -5.34 -9.33
C ARG A 49 -5.19 -5.85 -10.63
N GLU A 50 -5.76 -4.98 -11.46
CA GLU A 50 -6.34 -5.35 -12.76
C GLU A 50 -5.30 -5.95 -13.70
N ILE A 51 -4.12 -5.32 -13.82
CA ILE A 51 -3.00 -5.85 -14.62
C ILE A 51 -2.57 -7.23 -14.13
N MET A 52 -2.46 -7.42 -12.81
CA MET A 52 -2.09 -8.71 -12.23
C MET A 52 -3.14 -9.78 -12.50
N LEU A 53 -4.43 -9.49 -12.32
CA LEU A 53 -5.51 -10.44 -12.63
C LEU A 53 -5.55 -10.80 -14.12
N ALA A 54 -5.38 -9.82 -15.01
CA ALA A 54 -5.31 -10.06 -16.45
C ALA A 54 -4.10 -10.94 -16.82
N SER A 55 -2.95 -10.69 -16.19
CA SER A 55 -1.74 -11.48 -16.38
C SER A 55 -1.93 -12.92 -15.88
N ILE A 56 -2.58 -13.12 -14.74
CA ILE A 56 -2.87 -14.46 -14.20
C ILE A 56 -3.81 -15.25 -15.13
N ALA A 57 -4.82 -14.58 -15.68
CA ALA A 57 -5.86 -15.22 -16.50
C ALA A 57 -5.45 -15.52 -17.95
N ASN A 58 -4.34 -14.95 -18.45
CA ASN A 58 -3.93 -15.05 -19.85
C ASN A 58 -2.51 -15.63 -19.98
N THR A 59 -2.41 -16.86 -20.48
CA THR A 59 -1.14 -17.59 -20.61
C THR A 59 -0.15 -16.90 -21.56
N GLU A 60 -0.61 -16.29 -22.65
CA GLU A 60 0.26 -15.58 -23.59
C GLU A 60 0.95 -14.38 -22.92
N ILE A 61 0.21 -13.62 -22.10
CA ILE A 61 0.76 -12.52 -21.30
C ILE A 61 1.76 -13.07 -20.27
N ARG A 62 1.46 -14.18 -19.60
CA ARG A 62 2.40 -14.79 -18.64
C ARG A 62 3.73 -15.14 -19.29
N GLN A 63 3.69 -15.83 -20.43
CA GLN A 63 4.88 -16.22 -21.17
C GLN A 63 5.67 -15.00 -21.67
N ALA A 64 4.99 -13.96 -22.14
CA ALA A 64 5.62 -12.73 -22.57
C ALA A 64 6.32 -11.99 -21.41
N LEU A 65 5.65 -11.88 -20.26
CA LEU A 65 6.20 -11.26 -19.05
C LEU A 65 7.39 -12.04 -18.52
N GLU A 66 7.28 -13.36 -18.44
CA GLU A 66 8.37 -14.21 -17.95
C GLU A 66 9.63 -14.08 -18.82
N LYS A 67 9.46 -14.09 -20.14
CA LYS A 67 10.55 -13.89 -21.09
C LYS A 67 11.13 -12.48 -21.01
N GLY A 68 10.28 -11.47 -20.96
CA GLY A 68 10.69 -10.06 -20.96
C GLY A 68 11.42 -9.65 -19.68
N LEU A 69 11.00 -10.19 -18.53
CA LEU A 69 11.58 -9.89 -17.22
C LEU A 69 12.66 -10.89 -16.80
N GLY A 70 12.86 -11.97 -17.58
CA GLY A 70 13.88 -12.98 -17.29
C GLY A 70 13.60 -13.80 -16.03
N THR A 71 12.34 -13.94 -15.62
CA THR A 71 11.94 -14.60 -14.35
C THR A 71 11.80 -16.11 -14.45
N SER A 72 12.03 -16.68 -15.64
CA SER A 72 11.96 -18.12 -15.88
C SER A 72 12.77 -18.98 -14.88
N PRO A 73 14.05 -18.67 -14.56
CA PRO A 73 14.80 -19.43 -13.57
C PRO A 73 14.22 -19.35 -12.14
N LEU A 74 13.65 -18.19 -11.79
CA LEU A 74 13.00 -17.99 -10.49
C LEU A 74 11.74 -18.85 -10.37
N HIS A 75 10.93 -18.91 -11.43
CA HIS A 75 9.73 -19.75 -11.43
C HIS A 75 10.06 -21.25 -11.48
N ASP A 76 11.16 -21.65 -12.12
CA ASP A 76 11.66 -23.03 -12.04
C ASP A 76 12.04 -23.41 -10.60
N MET A 77 12.70 -22.50 -9.88
CA MET A 77 13.01 -22.67 -8.47
C MET A 77 11.73 -22.79 -7.62
N PHE A 78 10.78 -21.87 -7.75
CA PHE A 78 9.51 -21.94 -7.02
C PHE A 78 8.71 -23.21 -7.33
N SER A 79 8.65 -23.61 -8.61
CA SER A 79 8.01 -24.85 -9.04
C SER A 79 8.59 -26.06 -8.32
N LYS A 80 9.92 -26.14 -8.24
CA LYS A 80 10.62 -27.23 -7.57
C LYS A 80 10.38 -27.25 -6.07
N GLU A 81 10.55 -26.11 -5.40
CA GLU A 81 10.43 -26.01 -3.93
C GLU A 81 9.00 -26.29 -3.44
N LEU A 82 7.99 -25.91 -4.24
CA LEU A 82 6.58 -26.07 -3.85
C LEU A 82 5.92 -27.32 -4.44
N GLY A 83 6.58 -28.03 -5.35
CA GLY A 83 6.01 -29.20 -6.03
C GLY A 83 4.83 -28.85 -6.95
N ILE A 84 4.82 -27.64 -7.50
CA ILE A 84 3.77 -27.14 -8.41
C ILE A 84 4.33 -26.97 -9.81
N SER A 85 3.47 -26.83 -10.83
CA SER A 85 3.93 -26.51 -12.18
C SER A 85 4.57 -25.12 -12.25
N LYS A 86 5.40 -24.89 -13.27
CA LYS A 86 5.99 -23.57 -13.54
C LYS A 86 4.94 -22.48 -13.74
N ASP A 87 3.83 -22.83 -14.39
CA ASP A 87 2.70 -21.95 -14.62
C ASP A 87 2.02 -21.54 -13.30
N GLU A 88 1.83 -22.49 -12.38
CA GLU A 88 1.32 -22.22 -11.03
C GLU A 88 2.33 -21.40 -10.21
N ALA A 89 3.62 -21.66 -10.35
CA ALA A 89 4.67 -20.87 -9.71
C ALA A 89 4.69 -19.40 -10.18
N PHE A 90 4.49 -19.17 -11.48
CA PHE A 90 4.27 -17.82 -12.02
C PHE A 90 3.05 -17.18 -11.35
N ILE A 91 1.88 -17.84 -11.37
CA ILE A 91 0.64 -17.30 -10.81
C ILE A 91 0.83 -16.95 -9.33
N MET A 92 1.43 -17.87 -8.57
CA MET A 92 1.70 -17.68 -7.14
C MET A 92 2.61 -16.48 -6.91
N HIS A 93 3.73 -16.37 -7.63
CA HIS A 93 4.66 -15.25 -7.50
C HIS A 93 3.98 -13.91 -7.70
N TRP A 94 3.25 -13.73 -8.81
CA TRP A 94 2.56 -12.46 -9.10
C TRP A 94 1.41 -12.18 -8.13
N THR A 95 0.69 -13.22 -7.70
CA THR A 95 -0.35 -13.07 -6.68
C THR A 95 0.23 -12.60 -5.36
N MET A 96 1.39 -13.13 -4.96
CA MET A 96 2.07 -12.71 -3.72
C MET A 96 2.56 -11.27 -3.81
N LEU A 97 3.13 -10.85 -4.94
CA LEU A 97 3.50 -9.44 -5.16
C LEU A 97 2.28 -8.51 -5.02
N ALA A 98 1.10 -8.93 -5.48
CA ALA A 98 -0.14 -8.18 -5.28
C ALA A 98 -0.47 -7.98 -3.80
N TRP A 99 -0.38 -9.06 -3.02
CA TRP A 99 -0.65 -9.02 -1.59
C TRP A 99 0.38 -8.18 -0.83
N PHE A 100 1.67 -8.29 -1.16
CA PHE A 100 2.71 -7.47 -0.53
C PHE A 100 2.46 -5.98 -0.78
N TRP A 101 2.12 -5.63 -2.01
CA TRP A 101 1.81 -4.25 -2.37
C TRP A 101 0.54 -3.74 -1.69
N LEU A 102 -0.48 -4.59 -1.53
CA LEU A 102 -1.71 -4.26 -0.79
C LEU A 102 -1.42 -4.00 0.69
N HIS A 103 -0.68 -4.88 1.36
CA HIS A 103 -0.32 -4.73 2.77
C HIS A 103 0.56 -3.50 3.00
N TRP A 104 1.49 -3.21 2.08
CA TRP A 104 2.25 -1.96 2.12
C TRP A 104 1.33 -0.74 1.98
N GLY A 105 0.37 -0.78 1.06
CA GLY A 105 -0.62 0.30 0.90
C GLY A 105 -1.44 0.53 2.18
N GLN A 106 -1.86 -0.54 2.86
CA GLN A 106 -2.54 -0.46 4.15
C GLN A 106 -1.63 0.14 5.24
N TYR A 107 -0.37 -0.30 5.31
CA TYR A 107 0.62 0.25 6.24
C TYR A 107 0.83 1.76 6.02
N ALA A 108 1.05 2.16 4.77
CA ALA A 108 1.31 3.56 4.40
C ALA A 108 0.11 4.50 4.66
N SER A 109 -1.11 3.95 4.73
CA SER A 109 -2.33 4.70 5.05
C SER A 109 -2.78 4.54 6.51
N THR A 110 -2.03 3.81 7.34
CA THR A 110 -2.36 3.61 8.74
C THR A 110 -2.09 4.86 9.58
N ILE A 111 -3.08 5.28 10.37
CA ILE A 111 -2.99 6.49 11.22
C ILE A 111 -3.29 6.23 12.70
N THR A 112 -3.81 5.05 13.06
CA THR A 112 -4.12 4.69 14.44
C THR A 112 -3.38 3.44 14.91
N LYS A 113 -3.24 3.28 16.24
CA LYS A 113 -2.68 2.06 16.84
C LYS A 113 -3.51 0.82 16.53
N LYS A 114 -4.83 0.97 16.47
CA LYS A 114 -5.75 -0.14 16.19
C LYS A 114 -5.52 -0.69 14.77
N ASP A 115 -5.31 0.18 13.80
CA ASP A 115 -5.02 -0.22 12.41
C ASP A 115 -3.70 -1.00 12.33
N ILE A 116 -2.67 -0.58 13.08
CA ILE A 116 -1.39 -1.31 13.20
C ILE A 116 -1.59 -2.68 13.86
N GLU A 117 -2.37 -2.77 14.93
CA GLU A 117 -2.67 -4.04 15.61
C GLU A 117 -3.38 -5.03 14.69
N GLU A 118 -4.37 -4.55 13.92
CA GLU A 118 -5.07 -5.35 12.91
C GLU A 118 -4.12 -5.84 11.82
N LEU A 119 -3.32 -4.94 11.24
CA LEU A 119 -2.35 -5.29 10.22
C LEU A 119 -1.29 -6.26 10.73
N THR A 120 -0.81 -6.09 11.98
CA THR A 120 0.12 -7.01 12.63
C THR A 120 -0.45 -8.42 12.67
N GLY A 121 -1.73 -8.59 13.05
CA GLY A 121 -2.38 -9.91 13.05
C GLY A 121 -2.46 -10.55 11.67
N VAL A 122 -2.78 -9.76 10.64
CA VAL A 122 -2.79 -10.23 9.24
C VAL A 122 -1.39 -10.64 8.80
N VAL A 123 -0.39 -9.80 9.07
CA VAL A 123 1.01 -10.07 8.71
C VAL A 123 1.52 -11.33 9.38
N GLN A 124 1.25 -11.49 10.67
CA GLN A 124 1.72 -12.64 11.44
C GLN A 124 1.18 -13.96 10.89
N ILE A 125 -0.05 -14.01 10.40
CA ILE A 125 -0.60 -15.24 9.80
C ILE A 125 -0.08 -15.42 8.37
N PHE A 126 -0.14 -14.35 7.57
CA PHE A 126 0.14 -14.42 6.13
C PHE A 126 1.63 -14.65 5.83
N TYR A 127 2.52 -13.85 6.42
CA TYR A 127 3.96 -13.90 6.12
C TYR A 127 4.69 -15.02 6.88
N ASN A 128 4.05 -15.72 7.82
CA ASN A 128 4.59 -16.97 8.38
C ASN A 128 4.24 -18.22 7.55
N ASN A 129 3.46 -18.07 6.47
CA ASN A 129 3.23 -19.18 5.56
C ASN A 129 4.52 -19.48 4.75
N PRO A 130 4.99 -20.75 4.68
CA PRO A 130 6.23 -21.09 3.98
C PRO A 130 6.26 -20.69 2.50
N GLY A 131 5.14 -20.80 1.80
CA GLY A 131 5.06 -20.38 0.40
C GLY A 131 5.17 -18.86 0.25
N VAL A 132 4.58 -18.11 1.18
CA VAL A 132 4.70 -16.64 1.20
C VAL A 132 6.14 -16.23 1.49
N GLN A 133 6.78 -16.84 2.49
CA GLN A 133 8.20 -16.57 2.80
C GLN A 133 9.13 -16.89 1.64
N LEU A 134 8.87 -17.99 0.92
CA LEU A 134 9.65 -18.35 -0.25
C LEU A 134 9.65 -17.22 -1.28
N VAL A 135 8.50 -16.63 -1.57
CA VAL A 135 8.41 -15.50 -2.51
C VAL A 135 8.99 -14.22 -1.90
N TRP A 136 8.64 -13.90 -0.65
CA TRP A 136 9.11 -12.70 0.06
C TRP A 136 10.64 -12.60 0.10
N ASN A 137 11.32 -13.74 0.31
CA ASN A 137 12.76 -13.78 0.48
C ASN A 137 13.55 -13.89 -0.85
N ASN A 138 12.93 -14.39 -1.92
CA ASN A 138 13.65 -14.68 -3.16
C ASN A 138 13.20 -13.84 -4.36
N SER A 139 12.05 -13.18 -4.30
CA SER A 139 11.60 -12.33 -5.40
C SER A 139 12.42 -11.03 -5.48
N PRO A 140 12.97 -10.68 -6.66
CA PRO A 140 13.65 -9.40 -6.86
C PRO A 140 12.66 -8.22 -6.88
N PHE A 141 11.34 -8.48 -6.87
CA PHE A 141 10.29 -7.47 -6.92
C PHE A 141 9.53 -7.33 -5.59
N ALA A 142 9.82 -8.16 -4.59
CA ALA A 142 9.17 -8.09 -3.28
C ALA A 142 9.76 -6.94 -2.45
N LYS A 143 10.72 -7.21 -1.56
CA LYS A 143 11.33 -6.21 -0.67
C LYS A 143 11.84 -4.97 -1.43
N PRO A 144 12.55 -5.08 -2.57
CA PRO A 144 13.12 -3.91 -3.24
C PRO A 144 12.10 -2.91 -3.81
N ALA A 145 10.83 -3.32 -3.99
CA ALA A 145 9.79 -2.45 -4.52
C ALA A 145 9.00 -1.69 -3.44
N LEU A 146 9.27 -1.96 -2.16
CA LEU A 146 8.51 -1.47 -1.02
C LEU A 146 9.37 -0.53 -0.16
N GLU A 147 8.72 0.29 0.66
CA GLU A 147 9.40 1.19 1.59
C GLU A 147 10.09 0.38 2.71
N ASN A 148 11.31 0.81 3.10
CA ASN A 148 12.12 0.09 4.10
C ASN A 148 11.38 -0.07 5.43
N ASP A 149 10.69 0.97 5.91
CA ASP A 149 9.94 0.91 7.18
C ASP A 149 8.87 -0.19 7.18
N PHE A 150 8.22 -0.43 6.03
CA PHE A 150 7.29 -1.54 5.89
C PHE A 150 8.00 -2.89 5.86
N VAL A 151 9.13 -2.98 5.15
CA VAL A 151 9.93 -4.21 5.12
C VAL A 151 10.38 -4.57 6.54
N ASP A 152 10.94 -3.61 7.28
CA ASP A 152 11.38 -3.78 8.66
C ASP A 152 10.23 -4.22 9.57
N PHE A 153 9.05 -3.59 9.44
CA PHE A 153 7.83 -4.00 10.15
C PHE A 153 7.46 -5.46 9.89
N ILE A 154 7.52 -5.93 8.64
CA ILE A 154 7.27 -7.35 8.32
C ILE A 154 8.35 -8.24 8.95
N GLU A 155 9.63 -7.90 8.78
CA GLU A 155 10.77 -8.67 9.28
C GLU A 155 10.76 -8.82 10.80
N GLU A 156 10.38 -7.77 11.54
CA GLU A 156 10.21 -7.82 12.99
C GLU A 156 9.12 -8.80 13.43
N ILE A 157 8.04 -8.91 12.67
CA ILE A 157 6.91 -9.81 12.98
C ILE A 157 7.22 -11.27 12.63
N ILE A 158 7.93 -11.52 11.52
CA ILE A 158 8.27 -12.89 11.08
C ILE A 158 9.57 -13.42 11.69
N SER A 159 10.38 -12.56 12.30
CA SER A 159 11.56 -13.00 13.03
C SER A 159 11.13 -13.98 14.13
N PRO A 160 11.79 -15.15 14.26
CA PRO A 160 11.47 -16.08 15.33
C PRO A 160 11.64 -15.34 16.65
N THR A 161 10.53 -15.17 17.36
CA THR A 161 10.59 -14.72 18.75
C THR A 161 11.41 -15.79 19.47
N ASP A 162 12.57 -15.43 20.02
CA ASP A 162 13.24 -16.26 21.02
C ASP A 162 12.21 -16.50 22.13
N ILE A 163 11.54 -17.65 22.10
CA ILE A 163 10.76 -18.14 23.22
C ILE A 163 11.82 -18.63 24.21
N SER A 164 12.42 -17.68 24.92
CA SER A 164 13.14 -17.94 26.16
C SER A 164 12.08 -18.41 27.17
N ASN A 165 11.98 -19.73 27.32
CA ASN A 165 11.36 -20.38 28.48
C ASN A 165 12.07 -19.99 29.77
#